data_AF-A0A950DJX4-F1
#
_entry.id   AF-A0A950DJX4-F1
#
_cell.length_a   1.000
_cell.length_b   1.000
_cell.length_c   1.000
_cell.angle_alpha   90.00
_cell.angle_beta   90.00
_cell.angle_gamma   90.00
#
_symmetry.space_group_name_H-M   'P 1'
#
loop_
_entity.id
_entity.type
_entity.pdbx_description
1 polymer ?
#
loop_
_entity_poly.entity_id
_entity_poly.type
_entity_poly.pdbx_seq_one_letter_code
_entity_poly.pdbx_strand_id
1 'polypeptide(L)'
;MVERKAVLDAIAEFFAENFPHVPRDNIEGMKAGDVIQQSLDLVEFVLHLEEKLGLEININTLGEKLITKTFGELAADLVAMAKGA
;
A
#
# COMPACT_ATOMS: atom_id res chain seq x y z
N MET A 1 17.48 -0.15 1.66
CA MET A 1 16.75 -1.17 0.87
C MET A 1 15.42 -1.41 1.55
N VAL A 2 14.31 -1.20 0.86
CA VAL A 2 12.98 -1.39 1.44
C VAL A 2 12.66 -2.88 1.53
N GLU A 3 12.27 -3.33 2.71
CA GLU A 3 11.88 -4.73 2.96
C GLU A 3 10.37 -4.89 2.88
N ARG A 4 9.90 -6.07 2.44
CA ARG A 4 8.46 -6.38 2.33
C ARG A 4 7.72 -6.14 3.65
N LYS A 5 8.37 -6.47 4.76
CA LYS A 5 7.83 -6.25 6.10
C LYS A 5 7.59 -4.77 6.38
N ALA A 6 8.55 -3.90 6.04
CA ALA A 6 8.39 -2.44 6.23
C ALA A 6 7.21 -1.88 5.41
N VAL A 7 7.01 -2.38 4.19
CA VAL A 7 5.86 -1.99 3.37
C VAL A 7 4.55 -2.43 4.03
N LEU A 8 4.46 -3.67 4.49
CA LEU A 8 3.25 -4.18 5.15
C LEU A 8 2.97 -3.47 6.48
N ASP A 9 4.00 -3.16 7.25
CA ASP A 9 3.88 -2.40 8.49
C ASP A 9 3.33 -0.98 8.21
N ALA A 10 3.82 -0.30 7.16
CA ALA A 10 3.31 1.01 6.74
C ALA A 10 1.84 0.94 6.25
N ILE A 11 1.49 -0.11 5.49
CA ILE A 11 0.09 -0.34 5.09
C ILE A 11 -0.79 -0.54 6.33
N ALA A 12 -0.34 -1.37 7.29
CA ALA A 12 -1.09 -1.65 8.50
C ALA A 12 -1.25 -0.41 9.39
N GLU A 13 -0.25 0.47 9.44
CA GLU A 13 -0.30 1.76 10.14
C GLU A 13 -1.36 2.68 9.52
N PHE A 14 -1.30 2.90 8.20
CA PHE A 14 -2.30 3.69 7.48
C PHE A 14 -3.72 3.16 7.69
N PHE A 15 -3.89 1.84 7.71
CA PHE A 15 -5.17 1.18 7.92
C PHE A 15 -5.68 1.34 9.34
N ALA A 16 -4.79 1.30 10.33
CA ALA A 16 -5.17 1.52 11.72
C ALA A 16 -5.74 2.91 11.96
N GLU A 17 -5.21 3.91 11.25
CA GLU A 17 -5.60 5.32 11.40
C GLU A 17 -6.85 5.68 10.58
N ASN A 18 -6.92 5.22 9.33
CA ASN A 18 -7.94 5.66 8.37
C ASN A 18 -9.07 4.65 8.17
N PHE A 19 -8.80 3.36 8.41
CA PHE A 19 -9.75 2.26 8.22
C PHE A 19 -9.87 1.36 9.46
N PRO A 20 -10.26 1.91 10.63
CA PRO A 20 -10.25 1.16 11.90
C PRO A 20 -11.20 -0.04 11.93
N HIS A 21 -12.14 -0.11 10.98
CA HIS A 21 -13.10 -1.19 10.81
C HIS A 21 -12.56 -2.35 9.96
N VAL A 22 -11.41 -2.19 9.30
CA VAL A 22 -10.79 -3.23 8.49
C VAL A 22 -9.97 -4.18 9.37
N PRO A 23 -10.27 -5.50 9.34
CA PRO A 23 -9.52 -6.47 10.13
C PRO A 23 -8.08 -6.62 9.61
N ARG A 24 -7.12 -6.50 10.53
CA ARG A 24 -5.68 -6.47 10.19
C ARG A 24 -5.06 -7.86 10.06
N ASP A 25 -5.71 -8.88 10.61
CA ASP A 25 -5.19 -10.25 10.71
C ASP A 25 -4.90 -10.90 9.34
N ASN A 26 -5.45 -10.35 8.24
CA ASN A 26 -5.22 -10.83 6.88
C ASN A 26 -5.11 -9.71 5.84
N ILE A 27 -4.49 -8.57 6.18
CA ILE A 27 -4.29 -7.45 5.23
C ILE A 27 -3.65 -7.95 3.93
N GLU A 28 -2.66 -8.85 4.02
CA GLU A 28 -1.97 -9.37 2.84
C GLU A 28 -2.89 -10.02 1.81
N GLY A 29 -3.93 -10.71 2.24
CA GLY A 29 -4.89 -11.39 1.36
C GLY A 29 -6.04 -10.50 0.89
N MET A 30 -6.17 -9.28 1.41
CA MET A 30 -7.24 -8.36 1.02
C MET A 30 -6.92 -7.70 -0.31
N LYS A 31 -7.91 -7.64 -1.21
CA LYS A 31 -7.82 -6.83 -2.41
C LYS A 31 -7.82 -5.37 -2.04
N ALA A 32 -6.91 -4.61 -2.63
CA ALA A 32 -6.74 -3.24 -2.20
C ALA A 32 -7.87 -2.32 -2.66
N GLY A 33 -8.44 -2.57 -3.84
CA GLY A 33 -9.64 -1.89 -4.33
C GLY A 33 -10.92 -2.19 -3.55
N ASP A 34 -10.94 -3.23 -2.71
CA ASP A 34 -12.09 -3.48 -1.81
C ASP A 34 -12.06 -2.55 -0.59
N VAL A 35 -10.89 -1.98 -0.26
CA VAL A 35 -10.72 -1.09 0.89
C VAL A 35 -10.57 0.36 0.44
N ILE A 36 -9.61 0.63 -0.45
CA ILE A 36 -9.35 1.97 -0.97
C ILE A 36 -10.27 2.19 -2.17
N GLN A 37 -11.45 2.74 -1.90
CA GLN A 37 -12.48 3.00 -2.93
C GLN A 37 -12.49 4.46 -3.39
N GLN A 38 -12.02 5.40 -2.57
CA GLN A 38 -12.02 6.81 -2.92
C GLN A 38 -10.66 7.25 -3.46
N SER A 39 -10.68 8.17 -4.43
CA SER A 39 -9.45 8.74 -4.99
C SER A 39 -8.63 9.52 -3.95
N LEU A 40 -9.27 10.09 -2.93
CA LEU A 40 -8.57 10.78 -1.85
C LEU A 40 -7.80 9.79 -0.97
N ASP A 41 -8.43 8.70 -0.57
CA ASP A 41 -7.80 7.61 0.20
C ASP A 41 -6.56 7.07 -0.53
N LEU A 42 -6.62 6.96 -1.86
CA LEU A 42 -5.49 6.56 -2.68
C LEU A 42 -4.33 7.57 -2.61
N VAL A 43 -4.63 8.86 -2.71
CA VAL A 43 -3.61 9.91 -2.60
C VAL A 43 -2.95 9.88 -1.23
N GLU A 44 -3.74 9.81 -0.17
CA GLU A 44 -3.24 9.75 1.21
C GLU A 44 -2.41 8.48 1.47
N PHE A 45 -2.85 7.34 0.93
CA PHE A 45 -2.12 6.09 1.00
C PHE A 45 -0.76 6.16 0.31
N VAL A 46 -0.70 6.74 -0.89
CA VAL A 46 0.56 6.94 -1.62
C VAL A 46 1.50 7.81 -0.81
N LEU A 47 1.03 8.97 -0.36
CA LEU A 47 1.85 9.92 0.42
C LEU A 47 2.39 9.27 1.70
N HIS A 48 1.56 8.50 2.41
CA HIS A 48 1.98 7.78 3.61
C HIS A 48 3.09 6.77 3.30
N LEU A 49 2.96 6.00 2.22
CA LEU A 49 3.99 5.04 1.81
C LEU A 49 5.29 5.73 1.38
N GLU A 50 5.21 6.84 0.64
CA GLU A 50 6.38 7.61 0.24
C GLU A 50 7.14 8.17 1.46
N GLU A 51 6.42 8.74 2.43
CA GLU A 51 7.01 9.27 3.66
C GLU A 51 7.67 8.18 4.51
N LYS A 52 6.99 7.04 4.70
CA LYS A 52 7.49 5.94 5.55
C LYS A 52 8.63 5.17 4.93
N LEU A 53 8.60 4.98 3.61
CA LEU A 53 9.56 4.13 2.90
C LEU A 53 10.68 4.94 2.23
N GLY A 54 10.53 6.26 2.12
CA GLY A 54 11.47 7.13 1.42
C GLY A 54 11.54 6.81 -0.08
N LEU A 55 10.41 6.47 -0.69
CA LEU A 55 10.28 6.12 -2.10
C LEU A 55 9.44 7.17 -2.84
N GLU A 56 9.63 7.28 -4.15
CA GLU A 56 8.73 8.01 -5.04
C GLU A 56 7.80 7.00 -5.74
N ILE A 57 6.50 7.15 -5.55
CA ILE A 57 5.47 6.22 -6.01
C ILE A 57 4.54 6.95 -6.97
N ASN A 58 4.51 6.49 -8.22
CA ASN A 58 3.55 7.02 -9.19
C ASN A 58 2.12 6.56 -8.84
N ILE A 59 1.28 7.51 -8.43
CA ILE A 59 -0.12 7.26 -8.05
C ILE A 59 -0.95 6.61 -9.15
N ASN A 60 -0.71 6.93 -10.43
CA ASN A 60 -1.47 6.33 -11.53
C ASN A 60 -1.12 4.84 -11.65
N THR A 61 0.18 4.51 -11.55
CA THR A 61 0.64 3.11 -11.56
C THR A 61 0.15 2.34 -10.35
N LEU A 62 0.12 2.96 -9.16
CA LEU A 62 -0.39 2.30 -7.96
C LEU A 62 -1.90 2.10 -8.04
N GLY A 63 -2.64 3.12 -8.50
CA GLY A 63 -4.09 3.07 -8.71
C GLY A 63 -4.53 1.88 -9.57
N GLU A 64 -3.89 1.68 -10.72
CA GLU A 64 -4.18 0.54 -11.61
C GLU A 64 -3.90 -0.81 -10.93
N LYS A 65 -2.83 -0.89 -10.14
CA LYS A 65 -2.46 -2.11 -9.41
C LYS A 65 -3.40 -2.42 -8.26
N LEU A 66 -3.89 -1.41 -7.53
CA LEU A 66 -4.82 -1.58 -6.42
C LEU A 66 -6.13 -2.24 -6.86
N ILE A 67 -6.58 -1.98 -8.09
CA ILE A 67 -7.80 -2.57 -8.67
C ILE A 67 -7.68 -4.10 -8.82
N THR A 68 -6.48 -4.58 -9.13
CA THR A 68 -6.26 -5.98 -9.54
C THR A 68 -5.52 -6.82 -8.51
N LYS A 69 -4.80 -6.18 -7.58
CA LYS A 69 -3.88 -6.85 -6.65
C LYS A 69 -4.34 -6.78 -5.20
N THR A 70 -3.86 -7.75 -4.45
CA THR A 70 -3.91 -7.75 -2.98
C THR A 70 -2.82 -6.86 -2.38
N PHE A 71 -2.95 -6.46 -1.11
CA PHE A 71 -1.88 -5.73 -0.42
C PHE A 71 -0.58 -6.53 -0.31
N GLY A 72 -0.65 -7.86 -0.20
CA GLY A 72 0.53 -8.72 -0.21
C GLY A 72 1.31 -8.69 -1.52
N GLU A 73 0.60 -8.61 -2.65
CA GLU A 73 1.19 -8.47 -4.00
C GLU A 73 1.70 -7.05 -4.25
N LEU A 74 0.97 -6.03 -3.78
CA LEU A 74 1.42 -4.64 -3.84
C LEU A 74 2.70 -4.43 -3.04
N ALA A 75 2.79 -5.02 -1.86
CA ALA A 75 4.00 -4.98 -1.05
C ALA A 75 5.21 -5.61 -1.79
N ALA A 76 4.98 -6.71 -2.50
CA ALA A 76 6.03 -7.33 -3.32
C ALA A 76 6.46 -6.42 -4.50
N ASP A 77 5.49 -5.79 -5.17
CA ASP A 77 5.75 -4.84 -6.26
C ASP A 77 6.55 -3.62 -5.78
N LEU A 78 6.18 -3.03 -4.65
CA LEU A 78 6.85 -1.86 -4.09
C LEU A 78 8.30 -2.18 -3.70
N VAL A 79 8.54 -3.36 -3.12
CA VAL A 79 9.91 -3.84 -2.85
C VAL A 79 10.70 -4.04 -4.14
N ALA A 80 10.08 -4.56 -5.20
CA ALA A 80 10.75 -4.72 -6.49
C ALA A 80 11.10 -3.37 -7.13
N MET A 81 10.22 -2.37 -7.04
CA MET A 81 10.50 -1.00 -7.49
C MET A 81 11.67 -0.39 -6.72
N ALA A 82 11.67 -0.51 -5.39
CA ALA A 82 12.73 0.00 -4.52
C ALA A 82 14.10 -0.69 -4.73
N LYS A 83 14.16 -1.81 -5.45
CA LYS A 83 15.41 -2.49 -5.83
C LYS A 83 15.90 -2.11 -7.23
N GLY A 84 15.01 -1.56 -8.06
CA GLY A 84 15.32 -1.15 -9.44
C GLY A 84 15.65 0.34 -9.59
N ALA A 85 15.41 1.15 -8.55
CA ALA A 85 15.82 2.55 -8.42
C ALA A 85 17.19 2.64 -7.71
#